data_AF-A0A7W1UI19-F1
#
_entry.id   AF-A0A7W1UI19-F1
#
_cell.length_a   1.000
_cell.length_b   1.000
_cell.length_c   1.000
_cell.angle_alpha   90.00
_cell.angle_beta   90.00
_cell.angle_gamma   90.00
#
_symmetry.space_group_name_H-M   'P 1'
#
loop_
_entity.id
_entity.type
_entity.pdbx_description
1 polymer ?
#
loop_
_entity_poly.entity_id
_entity_poly.type
_entity_poly.pdbx_seq_one_letter_code
_entity_poly.pdbx_strand_id
1 'polypeptide(L)'
;MDSIYSLFEKPRDAVSFDAMRIRIASPEKIRSWSYGEVKKPETINYRSFKPERDGLFCAKIFGPTKDWECNCGKYKRMKHRGIVCDKCGVEVIQSKVRRERMGHIELAAPVAHIWFLKGVPSRIGILLDMSLKQLEKILYFEAYVVLDPGNTNLKERELLTEERYRECVEEYGANSFKVGIGAEAIRELLRKVDINALWDERHVKIKSTTSAAVGKKLTKRLKVIEAFHKSGNNPEWMIMDAIPVLPPELRPLVPLDGGRFATSDLNDLYRRVINRNNRLKRLVELKAPGVIIRNEMRMLQEAVDALFDNGRRGRVIRGANKRPLKSLSDMLKGKQGRFRQNLLGKRVDYSGRSVIVVGPELRLNQCGLPKKMALELFKPFIFHKLEERGAATTIKSAKRLVEKERPEVWDVLDEVIREHPVMLNRAPTLHRLGIQAFDPILVEGKAIRLHPLVCAAFNADFDGDQMAVHVPLSVEAQIECRVLMMAANNVLSPANGRPLSIPSQDMVLG
;
A
#
# COMPACT_ATOMS: atom_id res chain seq x y z
N MET A 1 29.53 -21.50 21.21
CA MET A 1 28.37 -22.33 20.79
C MET A 1 27.19 -21.49 20.33
N ASP A 2 27.13 -20.19 20.65
CA ASP A 2 26.02 -19.30 20.26
C ASP A 2 25.91 -18.96 18.75
N SER A 3 26.95 -19.22 17.95
CA SER A 3 26.94 -18.89 16.50
C SER A 3 26.19 -19.91 15.63
N ILE A 4 26.09 -21.17 16.07
CA ILE A 4 25.39 -22.25 15.32
C ILE A 4 23.88 -22.12 15.50
N TYR A 5 23.40 -21.68 16.66
CA TYR A 5 21.98 -21.45 16.91
C TYR A 5 21.38 -20.38 15.98
N SER A 6 22.17 -19.40 15.53
CA SER A 6 21.72 -18.37 14.57
C SER A 6 21.39 -18.90 13.16
N LEU A 7 21.85 -20.11 12.81
CA LEU A 7 21.52 -20.80 11.54
C LEU A 7 20.24 -21.63 11.64
N PHE A 8 19.81 -21.98 12.86
CA PHE A 8 18.63 -22.81 13.14
C PHE A 8 17.47 -22.02 13.78
N GLU A 9 17.64 -20.73 14.05
CA GLU A 9 16.50 -19.85 14.28
C GLU A 9 15.62 -19.88 13.03
N LYS A 10 14.49 -20.61 13.13
CA LYS A 10 13.36 -20.45 12.20
C LYS A 10 13.21 -18.94 11.98
N PRO A 11 13.09 -18.47 10.72
CA PRO A 11 12.74 -17.07 10.52
C PRO A 11 11.53 -16.82 11.40
N ARG A 12 11.62 -15.88 12.36
CA ARG A 12 10.47 -15.53 13.20
C ARG A 12 9.34 -15.21 12.23
N ASP A 13 8.40 -16.15 12.11
CA ASP A 13 7.26 -15.99 11.23
C ASP A 13 6.60 -14.67 11.58
N ALA A 14 6.18 -13.97 10.53
CA ALA A 14 5.61 -12.65 10.62
C ALA A 14 4.54 -12.63 11.71
N VAL A 15 4.83 -11.90 12.80
CA VAL A 15 3.96 -11.55 13.93
C VAL A 15 2.53 -12.04 13.72
N SER A 16 2.17 -13.20 14.27
CA SER A 16 0.76 -13.60 14.34
C SER A 16 0.04 -12.57 15.21
N PHE A 17 -1.00 -11.93 14.67
CA PHE A 17 -1.79 -10.95 15.39
C PHE A 17 -3.27 -11.21 15.13
N ASP A 18 -4.09 -11.11 16.18
CA ASP A 18 -5.54 -11.30 16.07
C ASP A 18 -6.27 -10.00 15.72
N ALA A 19 -5.63 -8.85 15.98
CA ALA A 19 -6.23 -7.53 15.81
C ALA A 19 -5.26 -6.51 15.23
N MET A 20 -5.80 -5.61 14.40
CA MET A 20 -5.10 -4.43 13.89
C MET A 20 -5.70 -3.16 14.46
N ARG A 21 -4.85 -2.21 14.84
CA ARG A 21 -5.25 -0.90 15.33
C ARG A 21 -4.59 0.21 14.51
N ILE A 22 -5.37 1.24 14.17
CA ILE A 22 -4.88 2.46 13.52
C ILE A 22 -4.96 3.65 14.48
N ARG A 23 -3.92 4.47 14.53
CA ARG A 23 -3.84 5.71 15.34
C ARG A 23 -3.10 6.80 14.56
N ILE A 24 -3.27 8.04 14.99
CA ILE A 24 -2.48 9.16 14.47
C ILE A 24 -1.04 9.00 14.99
N ALA A 25 -0.06 9.16 14.12
CA ALA A 25 1.34 9.08 14.51
C ALA A 25 1.80 10.43 15.08
N SER A 26 2.33 10.43 16.30
CA SER A 26 3.01 11.60 16.85
C SER A 26 4.34 11.86 16.12
N PRO A 27 4.87 13.09 16.13
CA PRO A 27 6.18 13.39 15.57
C PRO A 27 7.29 12.51 16.14
N GLU A 28 7.27 12.24 17.45
CA GLU A 28 8.19 11.33 18.12
C GLU A 28 8.07 9.90 17.60
N LYS A 29 6.85 9.42 17.35
CA LYS A 29 6.62 8.09 16.79
C LYS A 29 7.18 7.99 15.37
N ILE A 30 6.98 9.02 14.54
CA ILE A 30 7.56 9.10 13.19
C ILE A 30 9.09 9.01 13.25
N ARG A 31 9.74 9.73 14.18
CA ARG A 31 11.19 9.66 14.40
C ARG A 31 11.62 8.26 14.88
N SER A 32 10.84 7.61 15.74
CA SER A 32 11.12 6.25 16.23
C SER A 32 11.12 5.17 15.14
N TRP A 33 10.33 5.35 14.07
CA TRP A 33 10.32 4.44 12.93
C TRP A 33 11.49 4.69 11.97
N SER A 34 12.12 5.84 12.09
CA SER A 34 13.13 6.26 11.14
C SER A 34 14.52 5.76 11.52
N TYR A 35 15.23 5.27 10.50
CA TYR A 35 16.64 4.90 10.59
C TYR A 35 17.58 6.06 10.21
N GLY A 36 17.04 7.24 9.88
CA GLY A 36 17.82 8.42 9.54
C GLY A 36 17.04 9.50 8.80
N GLU A 37 17.52 10.74 8.92
CA GLU A 37 16.96 11.91 8.26
C GLU A 37 17.43 12.01 6.80
N VAL A 38 16.50 12.20 5.86
CA VAL A 38 16.81 12.49 4.46
C VAL A 38 16.94 14.00 4.29
N LYS A 39 18.17 14.47 4.09
CA LYS A 39 18.49 15.90 3.96
C LYS A 39 18.54 16.35 2.50
N LYS A 40 18.85 15.43 1.61
CA LYS A 40 19.26 15.72 0.23
C LYS A 40 18.23 15.19 -0.78
N PRO A 41 17.84 15.98 -1.79
CA PRO A 41 16.89 15.54 -2.82
C PRO A 41 17.51 14.55 -3.82
N GLU A 42 18.83 14.37 -3.81
CA GLU A 42 19.53 13.50 -4.74
C GLU A 42 19.16 12.02 -4.54
N THR A 43 19.17 11.26 -5.63
CA THR A 43 18.78 9.84 -5.63
C THR A 43 20.02 8.96 -5.75
N ILE A 44 20.58 8.88 -6.95
CA ILE A 44 21.78 8.11 -7.28
C ILE A 44 22.77 9.01 -8.03
N ASN A 45 24.04 8.65 -7.93
CA ASN A 45 25.09 9.30 -8.69
C ASN A 45 24.97 8.94 -10.18
N TYR A 46 25.02 9.94 -11.06
CA TYR A 46 24.82 9.73 -12.50
C TYR A 46 25.95 8.94 -13.19
N ARG A 47 27.18 8.92 -12.63
CA ARG A 47 28.31 8.17 -13.21
C ARG A 47 28.42 6.76 -12.62
N SER A 48 28.36 6.66 -11.29
CA SER A 48 28.62 5.39 -10.60
C SER A 48 27.35 4.57 -10.31
N PHE A 49 26.16 5.15 -10.53
CA PHE A 49 24.86 4.60 -10.16
C PHE A 49 24.72 4.18 -8.69
N LYS A 50 25.66 4.61 -7.83
CA LYS A 50 25.61 4.37 -6.40
C LYS A 50 24.66 5.35 -5.73
N PRO A 51 23.95 4.93 -4.66
CA PRO A 51 23.10 5.84 -3.89
C PRO A 51 23.90 6.98 -3.28
N GLU A 52 23.35 8.20 -3.38
CA GLU A 52 23.94 9.39 -2.79
C GLU A 52 23.79 9.40 -1.26
N ARG A 53 24.75 10.03 -0.58
CA ARG A 53 24.74 10.14 0.88
C ARG A 53 23.66 11.12 1.34
N ASP A 54 22.90 10.73 2.36
CA ASP A 54 21.77 11.46 2.94
C ASP A 54 20.62 11.78 1.94
N GLY A 55 20.66 11.16 0.75
CA GLY A 55 19.66 11.26 -0.29
C GLY A 55 18.51 10.27 -0.15
N LEU A 56 17.57 10.31 -1.10
CA LEU A 56 16.35 9.48 -1.10
C LEU A 56 16.60 7.97 -1.20
N PHE A 57 17.78 7.54 -1.67
CA PHE A 57 18.14 6.12 -1.80
C PHE A 57 19.29 5.72 -0.87
N CYS A 58 19.69 6.61 0.05
CA CYS A 58 20.88 6.49 0.87
C CYS A 58 21.04 5.10 1.52
N ALA A 59 22.19 4.47 1.28
CA ALA A 59 22.48 3.15 1.84
C ALA A 59 22.67 3.17 3.37
N LYS A 60 23.09 4.31 3.95
CA LYS A 60 23.22 4.46 5.41
C LYS A 60 21.87 4.40 6.11
N ILE A 61 20.86 5.07 5.55
CA ILE A 61 19.52 5.17 6.13
C ILE A 61 18.73 3.88 5.87
N PHE A 62 18.67 3.45 4.60
CA PHE A 62 17.77 2.37 4.19
C PHE A 62 18.41 0.98 4.20
N GLY A 63 19.74 0.88 4.27
CA GLY A 63 20.48 -0.39 4.22
C GLY A 63 21.24 -0.62 2.90
N PRO A 64 22.00 -1.72 2.79
CA PRO A 64 22.93 -1.96 1.68
C PRO A 64 22.20 -2.36 0.37
N THR A 65 22.76 -1.95 -0.77
CA THR A 65 22.20 -2.25 -2.11
C THR A 65 22.41 -3.70 -2.55
N LYS A 66 23.40 -4.38 -1.95
CA LYS A 66 23.76 -5.78 -2.21
C LYS A 66 23.81 -6.53 -0.89
N ASP A 67 23.49 -7.81 -0.93
CA ASP A 67 23.49 -8.65 0.27
C ASP A 67 24.90 -8.77 0.85
N TRP A 68 25.03 -8.54 2.17
CA TRP A 68 26.28 -8.71 2.91
C TRP A 68 27.47 -7.91 2.36
N GLU A 69 27.19 -6.76 1.73
CA GLU A 69 28.21 -5.86 1.18
C GLU A 69 27.90 -4.40 1.52
N CYS A 70 28.88 -3.69 2.06
CA CYS A 70 28.75 -2.25 2.30
C CYS A 70 28.89 -1.45 0.99
N ASN A 71 28.35 -0.22 0.94
CA ASN A 71 28.30 0.59 -0.30
C ASN A 71 29.69 0.95 -0.90
N CYS A 72 30.73 1.05 -0.05
CA CYS A 72 32.10 1.31 -0.50
C CYS A 72 32.87 0.04 -0.90
N GLY A 73 32.38 -1.15 -0.54
CA GLY A 73 33.04 -2.43 -0.80
C GLY A 73 34.21 -2.78 0.15
N LYS A 74 34.46 -2.01 1.22
CA LYS A 74 35.49 -2.34 2.25
C LYS A 74 35.18 -3.67 2.94
N TYR A 75 33.95 -3.80 3.44
CA TYR A 75 33.44 -5.02 4.07
C TYR A 75 32.53 -5.76 3.08
N LYS A 76 32.89 -7.01 2.78
CA LYS A 76 32.16 -7.91 1.89
C LYS A 76 32.05 -9.29 2.52
N ARG A 77 31.02 -10.04 2.09
CA ARG A 77 30.70 -11.41 2.52
C ARG A 77 30.10 -11.48 3.93
N MET A 78 29.49 -12.62 4.22
CA MET A 78 28.72 -12.86 5.45
C MET A 78 29.53 -12.77 6.75
N LYS A 79 30.86 -12.91 6.68
CA LYS A 79 31.76 -12.81 7.86
C LYS A 79 31.70 -11.46 8.59
N HIS A 80 31.27 -10.40 7.91
CA HIS A 80 31.16 -9.05 8.50
C HIS A 80 29.71 -8.68 8.83
N ARG A 81 28.81 -9.66 8.97
CA ARG A 81 27.41 -9.45 9.34
C ARG A 81 27.29 -8.58 10.59
N GLY A 82 26.46 -7.54 10.51
CA GLY A 82 26.18 -6.62 11.63
C GLY A 82 27.24 -5.54 11.86
N ILE A 83 28.38 -5.57 11.14
CA ILE A 83 29.39 -4.52 11.25
C ILE A 83 28.94 -3.28 10.46
N VAL A 84 28.99 -2.11 11.11
CA VAL A 84 28.79 -0.81 10.47
C VAL A 84 30.10 -0.34 9.87
N CYS A 85 30.10 -0.01 8.58
CA CYS A 85 31.33 0.38 7.90
C CYS A 85 31.82 1.78 8.31
N ASP A 86 33.06 1.92 8.79
CA ASP A 86 33.65 3.21 9.18
C ASP A 86 33.70 4.24 8.03
N LYS A 87 33.88 3.78 6.79
CA LYS A 87 34.01 4.68 5.61
C LYS A 87 32.67 5.21 5.11
N CYS A 88 31.65 4.36 5.02
CA CYS A 88 30.36 4.73 4.43
C CYS A 88 29.18 4.75 5.41
N GLY A 89 29.38 4.30 6.66
CA GLY A 89 28.34 4.20 7.68
C GLY A 89 27.25 3.18 7.39
N VAL A 90 27.47 2.27 6.41
CA VAL A 90 26.46 1.28 6.00
C VAL A 90 26.69 0.00 6.77
N GLU A 91 25.62 -0.49 7.38
CA GLU A 91 25.56 -1.78 8.06
C GLU A 91 25.56 -2.95 7.06
N VAL A 92 26.37 -3.97 7.31
CA VAL A 92 26.48 -5.15 6.44
C VAL A 92 25.40 -6.17 6.82
N ILE A 93 24.29 -6.12 6.08
CA ILE A 93 23.08 -6.94 6.26
C ILE A 93 22.49 -7.33 4.89
N GLN A 94 21.39 -8.08 4.88
CA GLN A 94 20.66 -8.38 3.65
C GLN A 94 20.03 -7.11 3.06
N SER A 95 19.99 -7.01 1.74
CA SER A 95 19.38 -5.88 1.02
C SER A 95 17.86 -5.79 1.22
N LYS A 96 17.20 -6.91 1.58
CA LYS A 96 15.75 -6.99 1.87
C LYS A 96 15.26 -5.93 2.87
N VAL A 97 16.10 -5.53 3.82
CA VAL A 97 15.79 -4.48 4.80
C VAL A 97 15.48 -3.13 4.15
N ARG A 98 15.94 -2.88 2.91
CA ARG A 98 15.62 -1.67 2.13
C ARG A 98 14.15 -1.56 1.74
N ARG A 99 13.39 -2.63 1.92
CA ARG A 99 11.93 -2.65 1.79
C ARG A 99 11.19 -2.28 3.07
N GLU A 100 11.85 -2.40 4.21
CA GLU A 100 11.25 -2.29 5.55
C GLU A 100 11.68 -1.00 6.27
N ARG A 101 12.95 -0.59 6.18
CA ARG A 101 13.49 0.59 6.86
C ARG A 101 12.89 1.88 6.31
N MET A 102 12.34 2.71 7.18
CA MET A 102 11.80 4.03 6.83
C MET A 102 12.82 5.14 7.13
N GLY A 103 12.72 6.24 6.37
CA GLY A 103 13.41 7.50 6.65
C GLY A 103 12.44 8.53 7.21
N HIS A 104 12.92 9.72 7.58
CA HIS A 104 12.07 10.88 7.83
C HIS A 104 12.68 12.15 7.24
N ILE A 105 11.85 13.18 7.08
CA ILE A 105 12.25 14.54 6.73
C ILE A 105 11.78 15.44 7.87
N GLU A 106 12.70 16.17 8.48
CA GLU A 106 12.37 17.19 9.48
C GLU A 106 11.98 18.49 8.78
N LEU A 107 10.74 18.94 8.99
CA LEU A 107 10.20 20.13 8.36
C LEU A 107 10.72 21.39 9.05
N ALA A 108 10.99 22.43 8.27
CA ALA A 108 11.43 23.73 8.77
C ALA A 108 10.29 24.54 9.39
N ALA A 109 9.06 24.29 8.94
CA ALA A 109 7.84 24.85 9.48
C ALA A 109 6.78 23.75 9.58
N PRO A 110 5.87 23.81 10.57
CA PRO A 110 4.78 22.84 10.69
C PRO A 110 3.88 22.85 9.45
N VAL A 111 3.35 21.70 9.07
CA VAL A 111 2.50 21.54 7.87
C VAL A 111 1.21 20.84 8.24
N ALA A 112 0.06 21.41 7.87
CA ALA A 112 -1.23 20.79 8.14
C ALA A 112 -1.42 19.54 7.27
N HIS A 113 -1.84 18.42 7.84
CA HIS A 113 -2.08 17.22 7.06
C HIS A 113 -3.38 17.34 6.26
N ILE A 114 -3.30 17.22 4.93
CA ILE A 114 -4.41 17.46 3.99
C ILE A 114 -5.67 16.63 4.28
N TRP A 115 -5.52 15.36 4.68
CA TRP A 115 -6.67 14.51 5.01
C TRP A 115 -7.54 15.02 6.16
N PHE A 116 -6.94 15.59 7.22
CA PHE A 116 -7.70 16.12 8.36
C PHE A 116 -8.26 17.51 8.08
N LEU A 117 -7.58 18.28 7.24
CA LEU A 117 -8.02 19.60 6.79
C LEU A 117 -9.18 19.52 5.80
N LYS A 118 -8.98 18.86 4.65
CA LYS A 118 -9.95 18.77 3.53
C LYS A 118 -10.79 17.48 3.54
N GLY A 119 -10.70 16.68 4.59
CA GLY A 119 -11.65 15.60 4.84
C GLY A 119 -13.07 16.13 4.81
N VAL A 120 -14.02 15.35 4.29
CA VAL A 120 -15.45 15.69 4.38
C VAL A 120 -16.06 14.77 5.44
N PRO A 121 -16.36 15.26 6.66
CA PRO A 121 -16.18 16.62 7.16
C PRO A 121 -14.76 16.91 7.70
N SER A 122 -14.36 18.19 7.74
CA SER A 122 -13.04 18.62 8.22
C SER A 122 -12.91 18.39 9.71
N ARG A 123 -11.89 17.63 10.14
CA ARG A 123 -11.70 17.30 11.55
C ARG A 123 -11.14 18.49 12.34
N ILE A 124 -10.20 19.21 11.74
CA ILE A 124 -9.63 20.45 12.31
C ILE A 124 -10.72 21.53 12.42
N GLY A 125 -11.52 21.72 11.36
CA GLY A 125 -12.62 22.70 11.37
C GLY A 125 -13.69 22.40 12.42
N ILE A 126 -14.07 21.13 12.55
CA ILE A 126 -15.04 20.72 13.58
C ILE A 126 -14.51 20.96 15.00
N LEU A 127 -13.23 20.64 15.27
CA LEU A 127 -12.64 20.82 16.59
C LEU A 127 -12.56 22.30 16.99
N LEU A 128 -12.07 23.14 16.08
CA LEU A 128 -11.90 24.58 16.32
C LEU A 128 -13.20 25.40 16.18
N ASP A 129 -14.28 24.80 15.67
CA ASP A 129 -15.55 25.46 15.27
C ASP A 129 -15.39 26.52 14.17
N MET A 130 -14.42 26.30 13.29
CA MET A 130 -14.13 27.20 12.17
C MET A 130 -14.57 26.56 10.85
N SER A 131 -15.02 27.37 9.91
CA SER A 131 -15.32 26.89 8.56
C SER A 131 -14.03 26.54 7.81
N LEU A 132 -14.13 25.64 6.81
CA LEU A 132 -12.97 25.25 6.00
C LEU A 132 -12.32 26.45 5.29
N LYS A 133 -13.14 27.38 4.77
CA LYS A 133 -12.66 28.60 4.11
C LYS A 133 -11.84 29.48 5.06
N GLN A 134 -12.28 29.61 6.31
CA GLN A 134 -11.56 30.36 7.34
C GLN A 134 -10.20 29.73 7.65
N LEU A 135 -10.14 28.40 7.79
CA LEU A 135 -8.88 27.69 8.01
C LEU A 135 -7.92 27.80 6.81
N GLU A 136 -8.44 27.75 5.58
CA GLU A 136 -7.62 27.93 4.37
C GLU A 136 -7.01 29.34 4.31
N LYS A 137 -7.77 30.39 4.67
CA LYS A 137 -7.25 31.77 4.76
C LYS A 137 -6.08 31.89 5.73
N ILE A 138 -6.16 31.23 6.89
CA ILE A 138 -5.07 31.20 7.88
C ILE A 138 -3.87 30.45 7.32
N LEU A 139 -4.09 29.24 6.78
CA LEU A 139 -3.03 28.35 6.32
C LEU A 139 -2.22 28.93 5.14
N TYR A 140 -2.87 29.71 4.28
CA TYR A 140 -2.24 30.32 3.10
C TYR A 140 -1.81 31.77 3.29
N PHE A 141 -1.73 32.20 4.54
CA PHE A 141 -1.21 33.51 4.92
C PHE A 141 -2.03 34.70 4.37
N GLU A 142 -3.34 34.53 4.20
CA GLU A 142 -4.26 35.60 3.77
C GLU A 142 -4.82 36.39 4.96
N ALA A 143 -5.03 35.73 6.11
CA ALA A 143 -5.57 36.36 7.30
C ALA A 143 -4.88 35.83 8.56
N TYR A 144 -4.78 36.68 9.57
CA TYR A 144 -4.31 36.32 10.91
C TYR A 144 -5.47 35.74 11.73
N VAL A 145 -5.13 34.93 12.73
CA VAL A 145 -6.09 34.42 13.72
C VAL A 145 -5.66 34.85 15.11
N VAL A 146 -6.61 35.32 15.92
CA VAL A 146 -6.38 35.69 17.32
C VAL A 146 -6.16 34.41 18.14
N LEU A 147 -4.96 34.25 18.69
CA LEU A 147 -4.57 33.13 19.55
C LEU A 147 -4.89 33.43 21.01
N ASP A 148 -4.69 34.69 21.41
CA ASP A 148 -4.98 35.18 22.75
C ASP A 148 -5.49 36.63 22.65
N PRO A 149 -6.75 36.90 23.03
CA PRO A 149 -7.30 38.26 22.97
C PRO A 149 -6.78 39.19 24.07
N GLY A 150 -6.16 38.67 25.14
CA GLY A 150 -5.72 39.50 26.26
C GLY A 150 -6.85 40.37 26.84
N ASN A 151 -6.57 41.66 27.05
CA ASN A 151 -7.53 42.65 27.56
C ASN A 151 -8.23 43.45 26.44
N THR A 152 -8.18 42.98 25.20
CA THR A 152 -8.77 43.69 24.05
C THR A 152 -10.23 43.26 23.80
N ASN A 153 -10.91 43.99 22.92
CA ASN A 153 -12.28 43.64 22.48
C ASN A 153 -12.33 42.47 21.47
N LEU A 154 -11.19 41.87 21.14
CA LEU A 154 -11.09 40.76 20.18
C LEU A 154 -11.59 39.45 20.77
N LYS A 155 -12.10 38.55 19.93
CA LYS A 155 -12.47 37.19 20.35
C LYS A 155 -11.38 36.19 19.95
N GLU A 156 -11.16 35.18 20.79
CA GLU A 156 -10.31 34.05 20.42
C GLU A 156 -10.85 33.40 19.13
N ARG A 157 -9.95 33.06 18.19
CA ARG A 157 -10.26 32.48 16.87
C ARG A 157 -10.96 33.43 15.89
N GLU A 158 -11.06 34.70 16.23
CA GLU A 158 -11.45 35.73 15.29
C GLU A 158 -10.38 35.90 14.20
N LEU A 159 -10.82 36.18 12.98
CA LEU A 159 -9.95 36.40 11.83
C LEU A 159 -9.73 37.89 11.63
N LEU A 160 -8.47 38.27 11.50
CA LEU A 160 -8.07 39.65 11.20
C LEU A 160 -7.44 39.71 9.82
N THR A 161 -7.92 40.63 8.99
CA THR A 161 -7.23 41.02 7.75
C THR A 161 -5.94 41.77 8.09
N GLU A 162 -5.04 41.94 7.12
CA GLU A 162 -3.79 42.68 7.37
C GLU A 162 -4.04 44.14 7.77
N GLU A 163 -5.04 44.78 7.18
CA GLU A 163 -5.48 46.15 7.52
C GLU A 163 -6.02 46.20 8.96
N ARG A 164 -6.97 45.32 9.29
CA ARG A 164 -7.56 45.28 10.64
C ARG A 164 -6.54 44.93 11.71
N TYR A 165 -5.57 44.08 11.39
CA TYR A 165 -4.48 43.78 12.30
C TYR A 165 -3.63 45.03 12.60
N ARG A 166 -3.33 45.86 11.59
CA ARG A 166 -2.60 47.12 11.80
C ARG A 166 -3.40 48.09 12.66
N GLU A 167 -4.69 48.26 12.39
CA GLU A 167 -5.58 49.09 13.21
C GLU A 167 -5.60 48.64 14.67
N CYS A 168 -5.74 47.34 14.93
CA CYS A 168 -5.74 46.82 16.31
C CYS A 168 -4.39 46.98 17.00
N VAL A 169 -3.28 46.89 16.26
CA VAL A 169 -1.94 47.15 16.80
C VAL A 169 -1.75 48.63 17.14
N GLU A 170 -2.33 49.55 16.35
CA GLU A 170 -2.33 50.98 16.64
C GLU A 170 -3.20 51.34 17.85
N GLU A 171 -4.37 50.71 17.98
CA GLU A 171 -5.35 50.97 19.04
C GLU A 171 -4.92 50.38 20.40
N TYR A 172 -4.49 49.12 20.43
CA TYR A 172 -4.22 48.38 21.67
C TYR A 172 -2.73 48.16 21.94
N GLY A 173 -1.84 48.51 20.99
CA GLY A 173 -0.40 48.23 21.07
C GLY A 173 -0.04 46.79 20.67
N ALA A 174 1.19 46.59 20.18
CA ALA A 174 1.65 45.32 19.61
C ALA A 174 1.72 44.12 20.58
N ASN A 175 1.75 44.37 21.90
CA ASN A 175 1.94 43.33 22.93
C ASN A 175 0.66 43.01 23.73
N SER A 176 -0.46 43.66 23.45
CA SER A 176 -1.70 43.48 24.24
C SER A 176 -2.51 42.25 23.85
N PHE A 177 -2.31 41.73 22.63
CA PHE A 177 -2.97 40.52 22.13
C PHE A 177 -1.99 39.71 21.27
N LYS A 178 -2.20 38.39 21.19
CA LYS A 178 -1.36 37.48 20.40
C LYS A 178 -2.13 37.00 19.17
N VAL A 179 -1.57 37.25 17.99
CA VAL A 179 -2.05 36.69 16.72
C VAL A 179 -1.07 35.69 16.14
N GLY A 180 -1.58 34.75 15.36
CA GLY A 180 -0.80 33.82 14.58
C GLY A 180 -1.27 33.76 13.14
N ILE A 181 -0.42 33.21 12.27
CA ILE A 181 -0.75 32.91 10.88
C ILE A 181 -0.13 31.57 10.46
N GLY A 182 -0.71 30.92 9.44
CA GLY A 182 -0.21 29.65 8.91
C GLY A 182 -0.53 28.43 9.78
N ALA A 183 0.14 27.33 9.47
CA ALA A 183 -0.07 26.05 10.15
C ALA A 183 0.36 26.07 11.63
N GLU A 184 1.34 26.90 11.98
CA GLU A 184 1.79 27.07 13.36
C GLU A 184 0.70 27.63 14.26
N ALA A 185 -0.04 28.64 13.78
CA ALA A 185 -1.17 29.20 14.52
C ALA A 185 -2.28 28.18 14.74
N ILE A 186 -2.60 27.37 13.72
CA ILE A 186 -3.57 26.28 13.85
C ILE A 186 -3.10 25.24 14.87
N ARG A 187 -1.81 24.91 14.88
CA ARG A 187 -1.22 24.00 15.87
C ARG A 187 -1.35 24.55 17.30
N GLU A 188 -1.07 25.83 17.50
CA GLU A 188 -1.20 26.47 18.82
C GLU A 188 -2.65 26.48 19.31
N LEU A 189 -3.61 26.79 18.42
CA LEU A 189 -5.03 26.68 18.73
C LEU A 189 -5.43 25.26 19.11
N LEU A 190 -4.96 24.25 18.36
CA LEU A 190 -5.25 22.84 18.65
C LEU A 190 -4.63 22.37 19.97
N ARG A 191 -3.48 22.93 20.37
CA ARG A 191 -2.85 22.62 21.67
C ARG A 191 -3.64 23.18 22.85
N LYS A 192 -4.30 24.32 22.69
CA LYS A 192 -5.19 24.91 23.72
C LYS A 192 -6.51 24.16 23.89
N VAL A 193 -6.86 23.25 22.98
CA VAL A 193 -8.12 22.50 23.04
C VAL A 193 -8.03 21.36 24.05
N ASP A 194 -8.72 21.49 25.18
CA ASP A 194 -8.94 20.38 26.11
C ASP A 194 -10.14 19.52 25.65
N ILE A 195 -9.84 18.28 25.26
CA ILE A 195 -10.84 17.31 24.80
C ILE A 195 -11.79 16.89 25.93
N ASN A 196 -11.30 16.75 27.16
CA ASN A 196 -12.09 16.26 28.28
C ASN A 196 -13.09 17.33 28.72
N ALA A 197 -12.63 18.58 28.89
CA ALA A 197 -13.52 19.69 29.21
C ALA A 197 -14.59 19.90 28.12
N LEU A 198 -14.20 19.81 26.83
CA LEU A 198 -15.17 19.90 25.73
C LEU A 198 -16.14 18.72 25.71
N TRP A 199 -15.72 17.51 26.09
CA TRP A 199 -16.60 16.35 26.14
C TRP A 199 -17.77 16.56 27.11
N ASP A 200 -17.47 17.04 28.32
CA ASP A 200 -18.45 17.29 29.37
C ASP A 200 -19.36 18.47 29.01
N GLU A 201 -18.77 19.59 28.57
CA GLU A 201 -19.51 20.79 28.15
C GLU A 201 -20.55 20.45 27.06
N ARG A 202 -20.17 19.59 26.09
CA ARG A 202 -21.06 19.23 24.97
C ARG A 202 -22.13 18.22 25.33
N HIS A 203 -21.87 17.32 26.27
CA HIS A 203 -22.92 16.42 26.77
C HIS A 203 -24.04 17.20 27.46
N VAL A 204 -23.69 18.22 28.24
CA VAL A 204 -24.67 19.10 28.89
C VAL A 204 -25.46 19.90 27.85
N LYS A 205 -24.76 20.56 26.91
CA LYS A 205 -25.41 21.37 25.86
C LYS A 205 -26.36 20.57 24.96
N ILE A 206 -26.05 19.31 24.67
CA ILE A 206 -26.94 18.46 23.86
C ILE A 206 -28.23 18.14 24.61
N LYS A 207 -28.17 17.88 25.92
CA LYS A 207 -29.37 17.63 26.74
C LYS A 207 -30.26 18.86 26.87
N SER A 208 -29.67 20.06 26.93
CA SER A 208 -30.41 21.31 27.08
C SER A 208 -30.97 21.88 25.78
N THR A 209 -30.57 21.38 24.61
CA THR A 209 -30.93 21.99 23.32
C THR A 209 -32.23 21.39 22.76
N THR A 210 -33.26 22.22 22.62
CA THR A 210 -34.55 21.82 22.03
C THR A 210 -34.58 21.91 20.49
N SER A 211 -33.67 22.67 19.87
CA SER A 211 -33.68 22.91 18.42
C SER A 211 -32.97 21.82 17.61
N ALA A 212 -33.67 21.25 16.61
CA ALA A 212 -33.17 20.13 15.81
C ALA A 212 -31.91 20.47 14.98
N ALA A 213 -31.80 21.70 14.46
CA ALA A 213 -30.66 22.12 13.64
C ALA A 213 -29.37 22.27 14.45
N VAL A 214 -29.45 22.91 15.62
CA VAL A 214 -28.30 23.07 16.54
C VAL A 214 -27.91 21.72 17.12
N GLY A 215 -28.90 20.90 17.51
CA GLY A 215 -28.69 19.52 17.92
C GLY A 215 -27.87 18.72 16.89
N LYS A 216 -28.23 18.76 15.60
CA LYS A 216 -27.49 18.05 14.54
C LYS A 216 -26.05 18.54 14.37
N LYS A 217 -25.78 19.85 14.51
CA LYS A 217 -24.41 20.40 14.48
C LYS A 217 -23.60 19.91 15.69
N LEU A 218 -24.20 19.95 16.88
CA LEU A 218 -23.58 19.49 18.12
C LEU A 218 -23.28 17.99 18.07
N THR A 219 -24.20 17.15 17.60
CA THR A 219 -23.97 15.70 17.44
C THR A 219 -22.81 15.41 16.49
N LYS A 220 -22.71 16.11 15.35
CA LYS A 220 -21.58 15.93 14.41
C LYS A 220 -20.24 16.25 15.07
N ARG A 221 -20.20 17.29 15.90
CA ARG A 221 -19.00 17.70 16.63
C ARG A 221 -18.68 16.75 17.78
N LEU A 222 -19.69 16.34 18.53
CA LEU A 222 -19.54 15.36 19.62
C LEU A 222 -18.94 14.05 19.12
N LYS A 223 -19.36 13.55 17.95
CA LYS A 223 -18.77 12.34 17.34
C LYS A 223 -17.25 12.45 17.11
N VAL A 224 -16.75 13.64 16.77
CA VAL A 224 -15.30 13.85 16.59
C VAL A 224 -14.60 13.91 17.94
N ILE A 225 -15.17 14.64 18.91
CA ILE A 225 -14.62 14.74 20.27
C ILE A 225 -14.59 13.36 20.95
N GLU A 226 -15.65 12.57 20.79
CA GLU A 226 -15.74 11.18 21.25
C GLU A 226 -14.59 10.33 20.72
N ALA A 227 -14.32 10.44 19.41
CA ALA A 227 -13.26 9.68 18.77
C ALA A 227 -11.88 10.07 19.32
N PHE A 228 -11.64 11.35 19.61
CA PHE A 228 -10.40 11.81 20.23
C PHE A 228 -10.29 11.35 21.70
N HIS A 229 -11.37 11.48 22.48
CA HIS A 229 -11.43 11.05 23.88
C HIS A 229 -11.16 9.55 24.02
N LYS A 230 -11.82 8.70 23.21
CA LYS A 230 -11.61 7.24 23.22
C LYS A 230 -10.25 6.81 22.69
N SER A 231 -9.69 7.54 21.73
CA SER A 231 -8.42 7.14 21.08
C SER A 231 -7.18 7.57 21.86
N GLY A 232 -7.30 8.60 22.73
CA GLY A 232 -6.17 9.19 23.45
C GLY A 232 -5.17 9.91 22.52
N ASN A 233 -5.61 10.32 21.33
CA ASN A 233 -4.76 11.06 20.40
C ASN A 233 -4.78 12.55 20.75
N ASN A 234 -3.65 13.23 20.60
CA ASN A 234 -3.61 14.68 20.75
C ASN A 234 -4.05 15.37 19.45
N PRO A 235 -4.89 16.43 19.50
CA PRO A 235 -5.34 17.16 18.32
C PRO A 235 -4.20 17.78 17.50
N GLU A 236 -3.13 18.22 18.17
CA GLU A 236 -1.96 18.85 17.54
C GLU A 236 -1.24 17.93 16.55
N TRP A 237 -1.34 16.59 16.70
CA TRP A 237 -0.70 15.63 15.79
C TRP A 237 -1.28 15.64 14.37
N MET A 238 -2.39 16.34 14.13
CA MET A 238 -2.90 16.59 12.77
C MET A 238 -2.03 17.60 11.99
N ILE A 239 -1.17 18.35 12.69
CA ILE A 239 -0.13 19.20 12.11
C ILE A 239 1.19 18.45 12.23
N MET A 240 1.86 18.24 11.10
CA MET A 240 3.08 17.46 11.01
C MET A 240 4.32 18.34 11.18
N ASP A 241 5.24 17.90 12.02
CA ASP A 241 6.59 18.46 12.13
C ASP A 241 7.62 17.61 11.37
N ALA A 242 7.36 16.31 11.22
CA ALA A 242 8.20 15.39 10.49
C ALA A 242 7.36 14.54 9.53
N ILE A 243 7.91 14.25 8.35
CA ILE A 243 7.26 13.40 7.34
C ILE A 243 8.03 12.09 7.19
N PRO A 244 7.39 10.93 7.33
CA PRO A 244 8.03 9.65 7.05
C PRO A 244 8.31 9.49 5.54
N VAL A 245 9.49 8.99 5.22
CA VAL A 245 9.91 8.66 3.85
C VAL A 245 9.77 7.17 3.63
N LEU A 246 9.00 6.80 2.60
CA LEU A 246 8.76 5.42 2.23
C LEU A 246 10.09 4.70 1.87
N PRO A 247 10.24 3.41 2.21
CA PRO A 247 11.41 2.63 1.81
C PRO A 247 11.65 2.65 0.28
N PRO A 248 12.91 2.71 -0.19
CA PRO A 248 13.25 2.89 -1.60
C PRO A 248 12.75 1.76 -2.51
N GLU A 249 12.66 0.52 -2.03
CA GLU A 249 12.13 -0.58 -2.85
C GLU A 249 10.64 -0.44 -3.18
N LEU A 250 9.88 0.29 -2.37
CA LEU A 250 8.47 0.58 -2.64
C LEU A 250 8.30 1.75 -3.63
N ARG A 251 9.39 2.45 -3.95
CA ARG A 251 9.47 3.56 -4.91
C ARG A 251 10.73 3.44 -5.78
N PRO A 252 10.89 2.32 -6.52
CA PRO A 252 12.15 1.97 -7.13
C PRO A 252 12.55 2.92 -8.26
N LEU A 253 13.85 2.92 -8.54
CA LEU A 253 14.45 3.55 -9.70
C LEU A 253 15.14 2.41 -10.47
N VAL A 254 14.51 1.96 -11.55
CA VAL A 254 14.92 0.76 -12.29
C VAL A 254 15.62 1.20 -13.58
N PRO A 255 16.86 0.73 -13.84
CA PRO A 255 17.49 0.96 -15.13
C PRO A 255 16.72 0.21 -16.22
N LEU A 256 16.49 0.90 -17.33
CA LEU A 256 15.94 0.34 -18.57
C LEU A 256 17.06 0.26 -19.62
N ASP A 257 16.83 -0.55 -20.65
CA ASP A 257 17.74 -0.66 -21.79
C ASP A 257 17.95 0.72 -22.46
N GLY A 258 19.21 0.99 -22.84
CA GLY A 258 19.61 2.27 -23.42
C GLY A 258 19.91 3.37 -22.39
N GLY A 259 20.27 3.02 -21.15
CA GLY A 259 20.72 3.96 -20.13
C GLY A 259 19.63 4.87 -19.55
N ARG A 260 18.36 4.58 -19.85
CA ARG A 260 17.21 5.28 -19.28
C ARG A 260 16.85 4.72 -17.92
N PHE A 261 16.15 5.51 -17.11
CA PHE A 261 15.67 5.08 -15.79
C PHE A 261 14.16 5.26 -15.69
N ALA A 262 13.47 4.21 -15.25
CA ALA A 262 12.08 4.29 -14.82
C ALA A 262 12.05 4.71 -13.34
N THR A 263 11.42 5.85 -13.06
CA THR A 263 11.26 6.38 -11.70
C THR A 263 9.80 6.29 -11.26
N SER A 264 9.58 5.98 -9.97
CA SER A 264 8.28 6.17 -9.34
C SER A 264 7.94 7.65 -9.19
N ASP A 265 6.69 8.02 -9.51
CA ASP A 265 6.14 9.39 -9.36
C ASP A 265 6.33 9.95 -7.94
N LEU A 266 6.35 9.10 -6.91
CA LEU A 266 6.59 9.50 -5.52
C LEU A 266 7.96 10.15 -5.33
N ASN A 267 8.99 9.70 -6.05
CA ASN A 267 10.33 10.26 -5.91
C ASN A 267 10.34 11.74 -6.33
N ASP A 268 9.59 12.12 -7.36
CA ASP A 268 9.51 13.52 -7.79
C ASP A 268 8.75 14.39 -6.77
N LEU A 269 7.71 13.84 -6.13
CA LEU A 269 6.98 14.51 -5.06
C LEU A 269 7.86 14.69 -3.81
N TYR A 270 8.57 13.65 -3.38
CA TYR A 270 9.52 13.74 -2.27
C TYR A 270 10.65 14.74 -2.56
N ARG A 271 11.23 14.72 -3.76
CA ARG A 271 12.24 15.71 -4.19
C ARG A 271 11.74 17.13 -4.07
N ARG A 272 10.49 17.38 -4.47
CA ARG A 272 9.86 18.70 -4.36
C ARG A 272 9.74 19.14 -2.91
N VAL A 273 9.27 18.26 -2.01
CA VAL A 273 9.17 18.56 -0.58
C VAL A 273 10.54 18.88 0.02
N ILE A 274 11.56 18.05 -0.24
CA ILE A 274 12.91 18.26 0.29
C ILE A 274 13.51 19.57 -0.23
N ASN A 275 13.36 19.87 -1.53
CA ASN A 275 13.87 21.10 -2.12
C ASN A 275 13.25 22.35 -1.49
N ARG A 276 11.92 22.35 -1.31
CA ARG A 276 11.18 23.47 -0.68
C ARG A 276 11.56 23.62 0.79
N ASN A 277 11.66 22.50 1.51
CA ASN A 277 12.05 22.49 2.90
C ASN A 277 13.47 23.05 3.11
N ASN A 278 14.44 22.59 2.32
CA ASN A 278 15.82 23.07 2.39
C ASN A 278 15.94 24.54 2.00
N ARG A 279 15.17 25.00 1.00
CA ARG A 279 15.11 26.41 0.63
C ARG A 279 14.53 27.26 1.77
N LEU A 280 13.49 26.78 2.43
CA LEU A 280 12.91 27.47 3.60
C LEU A 280 13.92 27.55 4.75
N LYS A 281 14.63 26.46 5.10
CA LYS A 281 15.69 26.49 6.13
C LYS A 281 16.74 27.56 5.83
N ARG A 282 17.24 27.61 4.60
CA ARG A 282 18.21 28.63 4.16
C ARG A 282 17.67 30.05 4.24
N LEU A 283 16.41 30.28 3.85
CA LEU A 283 15.79 31.61 3.91
C LEU A 283 15.63 32.10 5.36
N VAL A 284 15.32 31.21 6.29
CA VAL A 284 15.23 31.51 7.72
C VAL A 284 16.62 31.82 8.29
N GLU A 285 17.65 31.03 7.94
CA GLU A 285 19.04 31.28 8.34
C GLU A 285 19.55 32.64 7.84
N LEU A 286 19.22 33.01 6.60
CA LEU A 286 19.56 34.30 6.00
C LEU A 286 18.69 35.47 6.50
N LYS A 287 17.74 35.23 7.41
CA LYS A 287 16.77 36.23 7.91
C LYS A 287 16.08 37.00 6.77
N ALA A 288 15.64 36.28 5.74
CA ALA A 288 14.97 36.87 4.59
C ALA A 288 13.66 37.59 5.00
N PRO A 289 13.19 38.58 4.21
CA PRO A 289 11.94 39.27 4.49
C PRO A 289 10.74 38.33 4.66
N GLY A 290 9.83 38.66 5.59
CA GLY A 290 8.71 37.80 5.97
C GLY A 290 7.77 37.42 4.82
N VAL A 291 7.64 38.25 3.79
CA VAL A 291 6.84 37.92 2.58
C VAL A 291 7.42 36.71 1.84
N ILE A 292 8.75 36.64 1.71
CA ILE A 292 9.43 35.55 1.01
C ILE A 292 9.30 34.26 1.82
N ILE A 293 9.48 34.34 3.14
CA ILE A 293 9.34 33.18 4.03
C ILE A 293 7.91 32.65 3.99
N ARG A 294 6.88 33.52 4.11
CA ARG A 294 5.46 33.15 4.01
C ARG A 294 5.15 32.45 2.68
N ASN A 295 5.65 32.97 1.57
CA ASN A 295 5.47 32.33 0.27
C ASN A 295 6.12 30.94 0.22
N GLU A 296 7.35 30.78 0.71
CA GLU A 296 8.01 29.46 0.71
C GLU A 296 7.33 28.46 1.67
N MET A 297 6.81 28.91 2.82
CA MET A 297 5.96 28.08 3.70
C MET A 297 4.69 27.61 2.98
N ARG A 298 4.01 28.49 2.23
CA ARG A 298 2.85 28.13 1.40
C ARG A 298 3.22 27.08 0.34
N MET A 299 4.35 27.26 -0.34
CA MET A 299 4.83 26.31 -1.34
C MET A 299 5.22 24.95 -0.74
N LEU A 300 5.76 24.94 0.49
CA LEU A 300 6.04 23.72 1.23
C LEU A 300 4.74 22.98 1.58
N GLN A 301 3.73 23.68 2.10
CA GLN A 301 2.39 23.12 2.35
C GLN A 301 1.81 22.50 1.08
N GLU A 302 1.90 23.18 -0.08
CA GLU A 302 1.44 22.65 -1.38
C GLU A 302 2.19 21.40 -1.83
N ALA A 303 3.51 21.36 -1.62
CA ALA A 303 4.32 20.21 -1.99
C ALA A 303 3.95 18.97 -1.14
N VAL A 304 3.72 19.17 0.16
CA VAL A 304 3.31 18.10 1.08
C VAL A 304 1.87 17.65 0.78
N ASP A 305 0.96 18.59 0.54
CA ASP A 305 -0.42 18.30 0.12
C ASP A 305 -0.44 17.37 -1.11
N ALA A 306 0.38 17.66 -2.12
CA ALA A 306 0.46 16.85 -3.31
C ALA A 306 1.17 15.50 -3.12
N LEU A 307 2.10 15.39 -2.16
CA LEU A 307 2.70 14.10 -1.79
C LEU A 307 1.63 13.15 -1.22
N PHE A 308 0.77 13.64 -0.33
CA PHE A 308 -0.27 12.84 0.30
C PHE A 308 -1.49 12.61 -0.61
N ASP A 309 -2.02 13.66 -1.25
CA ASP A 309 -3.22 13.57 -2.11
C ASP A 309 -3.20 14.66 -3.21
N ASN A 310 -2.63 14.30 -4.36
CA ASN A 310 -2.47 15.21 -5.50
C ASN A 310 -3.82 15.45 -6.19
N GLY A 311 -4.36 16.67 -6.07
CA GLY A 311 -5.57 17.11 -6.76
C GLY A 311 -6.73 17.54 -5.85
N ARG A 312 -6.67 17.23 -4.55
CA ARG A 312 -7.64 17.78 -3.57
C ARG A 312 -7.48 19.30 -3.39
N ARG A 313 -6.29 19.80 -3.76
CA ARG A 313 -5.79 21.18 -3.77
C ARG A 313 -6.46 22.15 -4.74
N GLY A 314 -6.87 21.64 -5.90
CA GLY A 314 -6.96 22.43 -7.13
C GLY A 314 -6.07 21.85 -8.23
N ARG A 315 -5.18 22.65 -8.85
CA ARG A 315 -4.39 22.21 -10.01
C ARG A 315 -3.45 21.07 -9.67
N VAL A 316 -3.68 19.94 -10.32
CA VAL A 316 -2.87 18.72 -10.15
C VAL A 316 -1.45 18.95 -10.65
N ILE A 317 -0.46 18.56 -9.85
CA ILE A 317 0.94 18.59 -10.26
C ILE A 317 1.16 17.51 -11.32
N ARG A 318 1.70 17.92 -12.47
CA ARG A 318 1.98 17.05 -13.62
C ARG A 318 3.48 16.83 -13.76
N GLY A 319 3.86 15.63 -14.18
CA GLY A 319 5.24 15.28 -14.54
C GLY A 319 5.61 15.78 -15.95
N ALA A 320 6.82 15.41 -16.41
CA ALA A 320 7.31 15.76 -17.74
C ALA A 320 6.34 15.33 -18.86
N ASN A 321 5.70 14.16 -18.71
CA ASN A 321 4.75 13.62 -19.69
C ASN A 321 3.35 14.27 -19.61
N LYS A 322 3.20 15.43 -18.97
CA LYS A 322 1.93 16.15 -18.71
C LYS A 322 0.83 15.34 -17.99
N ARG A 323 1.09 14.08 -17.61
CA ARG A 323 0.24 13.25 -16.76
C ARG A 323 0.33 13.69 -15.29
N PRO A 324 -0.77 13.60 -14.52
CA PRO A 324 -0.73 13.87 -13.09
C PRO A 324 0.16 12.84 -12.38
N LEU A 325 0.98 13.30 -11.44
CA LEU A 325 1.81 12.41 -10.62
C LEU A 325 0.93 11.67 -9.61
N LYS A 326 1.12 10.35 -9.47
CA LYS A 326 0.40 9.54 -8.47
C LYS A 326 0.90 9.85 -7.06
N SER A 327 -0.01 10.25 -6.17
CA SER A 327 0.26 10.50 -4.75
C SER A 327 0.17 9.22 -3.89
N LEU A 328 0.51 9.31 -2.60
CA LEU A 328 0.36 8.20 -1.65
C LEU A 328 -1.10 7.71 -1.57
N SER A 329 -2.07 8.62 -1.56
CA SER A 329 -3.49 8.26 -1.56
C SER A 329 -3.89 7.52 -2.84
N ASP A 330 -3.40 7.95 -4.00
CA ASP A 330 -3.71 7.34 -5.30
C ASP A 330 -3.12 5.94 -5.45
N MET A 331 -2.02 5.65 -4.76
CA MET A 331 -1.46 4.29 -4.73
C MET A 331 -2.35 3.32 -3.95
N LEU A 332 -3.10 3.80 -2.98
CA LEU A 332 -3.99 2.97 -2.16
C LEU A 332 -5.38 2.82 -2.80
N LYS A 333 -5.96 3.92 -3.28
CA LYS A 333 -7.35 3.96 -3.79
C LYS A 333 -7.47 3.63 -5.28
N GLY A 334 -8.68 3.31 -5.72
CA GLY A 334 -9.02 3.10 -7.13
C GLY A 334 -8.86 1.67 -7.62
N LYS A 335 -9.22 1.42 -8.89
CA LYS A 335 -9.15 0.09 -9.53
C LYS A 335 -7.71 -0.43 -9.65
N GLN A 336 -6.77 0.48 -9.97
CA GLN A 336 -5.33 0.20 -10.01
C GLN A 336 -4.64 0.41 -8.65
N GLY A 337 -5.41 0.66 -7.58
CA GLY A 337 -4.87 0.85 -6.24
C GLY A 337 -4.54 -0.49 -5.58
N ARG A 338 -3.69 -0.44 -4.55
CA ARG A 338 -3.20 -1.63 -3.84
C ARG A 338 -4.32 -2.54 -3.32
N PHE A 339 -5.40 -1.98 -2.75
CA PHE A 339 -6.48 -2.79 -2.18
C PHE A 339 -7.19 -3.66 -3.22
N ARG A 340 -7.55 -3.10 -4.37
CA ARG A 340 -8.31 -3.84 -5.40
C ARG A 340 -7.40 -4.67 -6.29
N GLN A 341 -6.28 -4.11 -6.74
CA GLN A 341 -5.45 -4.75 -7.75
C GLN A 341 -4.48 -5.79 -7.18
N ASN A 342 -3.95 -5.58 -5.98
CA ASN A 342 -2.84 -6.40 -5.43
C ASN A 342 -3.22 -7.23 -4.21
N LEU A 343 -4.14 -6.73 -3.36
CA LEU A 343 -4.58 -7.48 -2.19
C LEU A 343 -5.66 -8.50 -2.58
N LEU A 344 -6.68 -8.07 -3.32
CA LEU A 344 -7.74 -8.95 -3.82
C LEU A 344 -7.36 -9.64 -5.14
N GLY A 345 -6.75 -8.89 -6.07
CA GLY A 345 -6.16 -9.46 -7.28
C GLY A 345 -4.74 -9.94 -6.99
N LYS A 346 -4.48 -11.24 -7.09
CA LYS A 346 -3.12 -11.76 -7.05
C LYS A 346 -2.88 -12.65 -8.26
N ARG A 347 -1.70 -12.49 -8.85
CA ARG A 347 -1.18 -13.52 -9.75
C ARG A 347 -0.68 -14.65 -8.88
N VAL A 348 -1.03 -15.86 -9.26
CA VAL A 348 -0.74 -17.07 -8.49
C VAL A 348 0.10 -17.98 -9.37
N ASP A 349 1.15 -18.56 -8.78
CA ASP A 349 1.96 -19.59 -9.41
C ASP A 349 1.15 -20.90 -9.53
N TYR A 350 1.69 -21.93 -10.19
CA TYR A 350 0.99 -23.21 -10.40
C TYR A 350 -0.38 -23.04 -11.07
N SER A 351 -0.44 -22.13 -12.04
CA SER A 351 -1.62 -21.89 -12.87
C SER A 351 -1.27 -21.87 -14.34
N GLY A 352 -2.24 -22.27 -15.17
CA GLY A 352 -2.12 -22.32 -16.63
C GLY A 352 -3.41 -21.84 -17.29
N ARG A 353 -3.37 -21.59 -18.60
CA ARG A 353 -4.57 -21.29 -19.40
C ARG A 353 -4.44 -21.90 -20.78
N SER A 354 -5.51 -22.48 -21.28
CA SER A 354 -5.60 -22.87 -22.70
C SER A 354 -7.05 -22.81 -23.19
N VAL A 355 -7.20 -22.95 -24.51
CA VAL A 355 -8.50 -23.09 -25.19
C VAL A 355 -9.15 -24.39 -24.76
N ILE A 356 -10.47 -24.35 -24.56
CA ILE A 356 -11.26 -25.54 -24.25
C ILE A 356 -11.82 -26.18 -25.51
N VAL A 357 -11.88 -27.51 -25.51
CA VAL A 357 -12.53 -28.32 -26.54
C VAL A 357 -13.43 -29.35 -25.87
N VAL A 358 -14.38 -29.89 -26.64
CA VAL A 358 -15.30 -30.91 -26.16
C VAL A 358 -14.56 -32.21 -25.83
N GLY A 359 -14.89 -32.82 -24.70
CA GLY A 359 -14.41 -34.16 -24.31
C GLY A 359 -15.59 -35.07 -23.94
N PRO A 360 -16.37 -35.55 -24.93
CA PRO A 360 -17.59 -36.33 -24.67
C PRO A 360 -17.31 -37.68 -23.99
N GLU A 361 -16.10 -38.22 -24.12
CA GLU A 361 -15.66 -39.48 -23.50
C GLU A 361 -15.36 -39.38 -22.00
N LEU A 362 -15.27 -38.16 -21.46
CA LEU A 362 -14.91 -37.93 -20.08
C LEU A 362 -16.09 -38.22 -19.14
N ARG A 363 -15.79 -38.55 -17.88
CA ARG A 363 -16.81 -38.56 -16.82
C ARG A 363 -17.05 -37.14 -16.31
N LEU A 364 -18.20 -36.90 -15.68
CA LEU A 364 -18.57 -35.57 -15.17
C LEU A 364 -17.54 -34.98 -14.19
N ASN A 365 -16.86 -35.83 -13.42
CA ASN A 365 -15.80 -35.42 -12.47
C ASN A 365 -14.41 -35.29 -13.11
N GLN A 366 -14.25 -35.54 -14.41
CA GLN A 366 -12.95 -35.58 -15.07
C GLN A 366 -12.78 -34.44 -16.06
N CYS A 367 -11.53 -34.02 -16.27
CA CYS A 367 -11.17 -33.08 -17.34
C CYS A 367 -9.91 -33.56 -18.08
N GLY A 368 -9.81 -33.29 -19.37
CA GLY A 368 -8.60 -33.58 -20.13
C GLY A 368 -7.59 -32.45 -19.97
N LEU A 369 -6.42 -32.76 -19.42
CA LEU A 369 -5.31 -31.82 -19.22
C LEU A 369 -4.17 -32.12 -20.20
N PRO A 370 -3.72 -31.14 -21.01
CA PRO A 370 -2.60 -31.34 -21.92
C PRO A 370 -1.32 -31.79 -21.21
N LYS A 371 -0.67 -32.83 -21.74
CA LYS A 371 0.60 -33.37 -21.20
C LYS A 371 1.65 -32.30 -20.91
N LYS A 372 1.89 -31.38 -21.84
CA LYS A 372 2.87 -30.27 -21.67
C LYS A 372 2.48 -29.30 -20.57
N MET A 373 1.19 -29.04 -20.40
CA MET A 373 0.70 -28.16 -19.34
C MET A 373 0.86 -28.85 -17.97
N ALA A 374 0.47 -30.12 -17.89
CA ALA A 374 0.60 -30.92 -16.68
C ALA A 374 2.07 -31.03 -16.23
N LEU A 375 2.98 -31.28 -17.16
CA LEU A 375 4.42 -31.34 -16.90
C LEU A 375 4.96 -30.07 -16.21
N GLU A 376 4.50 -28.88 -16.63
CA GLU A 376 4.94 -27.62 -16.04
C GLU A 376 4.25 -27.32 -14.70
N LEU A 377 2.95 -27.60 -14.60
CA LEU A 377 2.17 -27.38 -13.38
C LEU A 377 2.64 -28.27 -12.21
N PHE A 378 2.95 -29.54 -12.49
CA PHE A 378 3.31 -30.53 -11.47
C PHE A 378 4.82 -30.71 -11.29
N LYS A 379 5.63 -29.84 -11.90
CA LYS A 379 7.09 -29.98 -11.97
C LYS A 379 7.80 -30.28 -10.64
N PRO A 380 7.49 -29.62 -9.50
CA PRO A 380 8.13 -29.94 -8.24
C PRO A 380 7.77 -31.33 -7.70
N PHE A 381 6.52 -31.77 -7.91
CA PHE A 381 6.05 -33.11 -7.49
C PHE A 381 6.75 -34.21 -8.30
N ILE A 382 6.94 -33.98 -9.60
CA ILE A 382 7.70 -34.88 -10.48
C ILE A 382 9.16 -34.99 -10.01
N PHE A 383 9.80 -33.87 -9.66
CA PHE A 383 11.18 -33.90 -9.15
C PHE A 383 11.32 -34.74 -7.89
N HIS A 384 10.37 -34.60 -6.96
CA HIS A 384 10.37 -35.38 -5.72
C HIS A 384 10.17 -36.88 -6.00
N LYS A 385 9.22 -37.24 -6.87
CA LYS A 385 8.95 -38.64 -7.22
C LYS A 385 10.07 -39.31 -8.01
N LEU A 386 10.76 -38.58 -8.89
CA LEU A 386 11.93 -39.09 -9.61
C LEU A 386 13.11 -39.37 -8.67
N GLU A 387 13.26 -38.57 -7.62
CA GLU A 387 14.25 -38.80 -6.56
C GLU A 387 13.87 -40.00 -5.69
N GLU A 388 12.60 -40.10 -5.29
CA GLU A 388 12.07 -41.23 -4.51
C GLU A 388 12.26 -42.58 -5.23
N ARG A 389 12.03 -42.63 -6.55
CA ARG A 389 12.24 -43.84 -7.38
C ARG A 389 13.72 -44.12 -7.69
N GLY A 390 14.65 -43.26 -7.27
CA GLY A 390 16.09 -43.40 -7.57
C GLY A 390 16.47 -43.13 -9.03
N ALA A 391 15.53 -42.69 -9.88
CA ALA A 391 15.78 -42.33 -11.28
C ALA A 391 16.63 -41.05 -11.39
N ALA A 392 16.56 -40.18 -10.38
CA ALA A 392 17.41 -39.00 -10.25
C ALA A 392 18.08 -38.94 -8.87
N THR A 393 19.39 -38.73 -8.85
CA THR A 393 20.15 -38.57 -7.59
C THR A 393 20.12 -37.15 -7.02
N THR A 394 19.78 -36.15 -7.85
CA THR A 394 19.73 -34.74 -7.45
C THR A 394 18.64 -34.00 -8.20
N ILE A 395 18.11 -32.92 -7.61
CA ILE A 395 17.12 -32.03 -8.25
C ILE A 395 17.61 -31.51 -9.61
N LYS A 396 18.91 -31.23 -9.76
CA LYS A 396 19.48 -30.79 -11.05
C LYS A 396 19.47 -31.89 -12.10
N SER A 397 19.63 -33.16 -11.71
CA SER A 397 19.49 -34.29 -12.61
C SER A 397 18.04 -34.49 -13.01
N ALA A 398 17.11 -34.47 -12.04
CA ALA A 398 15.67 -34.55 -12.28
C ALA A 398 15.20 -33.46 -13.24
N LYS A 399 15.65 -32.22 -13.06
CA LYS A 399 15.38 -31.10 -13.98
C LYS A 399 15.83 -31.40 -15.41
N ARG A 400 17.03 -31.96 -15.60
CA ARG A 400 17.53 -32.34 -16.92
C ARG A 400 16.73 -33.49 -17.55
N LEU A 401 16.24 -34.45 -16.75
CA LEU A 401 15.39 -35.54 -17.25
C LEU A 401 14.04 -35.02 -17.73
N VAL A 402 13.42 -34.11 -16.96
CA VAL A 402 12.16 -33.45 -17.33
C VAL A 402 12.32 -32.56 -18.57
N GLU A 403 13.40 -31.78 -18.67
CA GLU A 403 13.68 -30.95 -19.86
C GLU A 403 13.89 -31.77 -21.13
N LYS A 404 14.37 -33.02 -21.00
CA LYS A 404 14.55 -33.96 -22.12
C LYS A 404 13.31 -34.81 -22.42
N GLU A 405 12.21 -34.62 -21.68
CA GLU A 405 10.94 -35.35 -21.86
C GLU A 405 11.12 -36.88 -21.93
N ARG A 406 11.98 -37.45 -21.08
CA ARG A 406 12.26 -38.90 -21.09
C ARG A 406 11.01 -39.73 -20.74
N PRO A 407 10.89 -40.98 -21.26
CA PRO A 407 9.75 -41.86 -21.00
C PRO A 407 9.37 -42.01 -19.51
N GLU A 408 10.36 -42.22 -18.65
CA GLU A 408 10.20 -42.37 -17.19
C GLU A 408 9.46 -41.20 -16.52
N VAL A 409 9.55 -40.00 -17.11
CA VAL A 409 8.88 -38.79 -16.59
C VAL A 409 7.36 -38.88 -16.78
N TRP A 410 6.91 -39.50 -17.86
CA TRP A 410 5.47 -39.65 -18.14
C TRP A 410 4.83 -40.65 -17.18
N ASP A 411 5.51 -41.74 -16.86
CA ASP A 411 5.04 -42.73 -15.88
C ASP A 411 4.92 -42.12 -14.48
N VAL A 412 5.88 -41.26 -14.10
CA VAL A 412 5.83 -40.52 -12.83
C VAL A 412 4.73 -39.46 -12.85
N LEU A 413 4.54 -38.78 -13.98
CA LEU A 413 3.50 -37.77 -14.13
C LEU A 413 2.11 -38.40 -13.94
N ASP A 414 1.86 -39.56 -14.54
CA ASP A 414 0.59 -40.30 -14.38
C ASP A 414 0.34 -40.73 -12.93
N GLU A 415 1.40 -41.08 -12.17
CA GLU A 415 1.28 -41.37 -10.74
C GLU A 415 0.93 -40.11 -9.93
N VAL A 416 1.64 -39.00 -10.17
CA VAL A 416 1.45 -37.73 -9.43
C VAL A 416 0.05 -37.15 -9.65
N ILE A 417 -0.47 -37.27 -10.87
CA ILE A 417 -1.76 -36.73 -11.27
C ILE A 417 -2.92 -37.57 -10.73
N ARG A 418 -2.67 -38.86 -10.45
CA ARG A 418 -3.69 -39.76 -9.91
C ARG A 418 -4.16 -39.24 -8.55
N GLU A 419 -5.48 -39.06 -8.42
CA GLU A 419 -6.13 -38.53 -7.22
C GLU A 419 -5.71 -37.09 -6.83
N HIS A 420 -5.05 -36.35 -7.71
CA HIS A 420 -4.73 -34.94 -7.50
C HIS A 420 -5.70 -34.04 -8.29
N PRO A 421 -6.77 -33.50 -7.67
CA PRO A 421 -7.76 -32.72 -8.40
C PRO A 421 -7.16 -31.39 -8.87
N VAL A 422 -7.64 -30.87 -9.99
CA VAL A 422 -7.32 -29.54 -10.51
C VAL A 422 -8.56 -28.66 -10.55
N MET A 423 -8.40 -27.36 -10.32
CA MET A 423 -9.50 -26.41 -10.44
C MET A 423 -9.53 -25.78 -11.83
N LEU A 424 -10.68 -25.82 -12.49
CA LEU A 424 -10.95 -25.08 -13.72
C LEU A 424 -11.78 -23.84 -13.41
N ASN A 425 -11.41 -22.72 -14.03
CA ASN A 425 -12.10 -21.44 -13.91
C ASN A 425 -12.25 -20.75 -15.26
N ARG A 426 -13.45 -20.25 -15.56
CA ARG A 426 -13.72 -19.40 -16.73
C ARG A 426 -14.00 -17.96 -16.30
N ALA A 427 -13.35 -17.01 -16.96
CA ALA A 427 -13.63 -15.59 -16.78
C ALA A 427 -14.74 -15.15 -17.76
N PRO A 428 -15.74 -14.35 -17.33
CA PRO A 428 -15.94 -13.82 -15.98
C PRO A 428 -16.59 -14.82 -15.01
N THR A 429 -16.08 -14.92 -13.78
CA THR A 429 -16.67 -15.74 -12.72
C THR A 429 -17.85 -15.01 -12.06
N LEU A 430 -19.09 -15.35 -12.43
CA LEU A 430 -20.29 -14.66 -11.93
C LEU A 430 -20.85 -15.27 -10.63
N HIS A 431 -20.66 -16.58 -10.44
CA HIS A 431 -21.15 -17.33 -9.29
C HIS A 431 -20.17 -18.45 -8.93
N ARG A 432 -20.38 -19.11 -7.77
CA ARG A 432 -19.45 -20.14 -7.27
C ARG A 432 -19.16 -21.28 -8.26
N LEU A 433 -20.14 -21.67 -9.09
CA LEU A 433 -19.97 -22.73 -10.09
C LEU A 433 -19.10 -22.37 -11.29
N GLY A 434 -18.65 -21.10 -11.39
CA GLY A 434 -17.65 -20.70 -12.38
C GLY A 434 -16.24 -21.19 -12.03
N ILE A 435 -16.07 -21.84 -10.86
CA ILE A 435 -14.87 -22.57 -10.46
C ILE A 435 -15.31 -23.94 -9.96
N GLN A 436 -14.78 -25.01 -10.58
CA GLN A 436 -15.05 -26.38 -10.16
C GLN A 436 -13.75 -27.20 -10.19
N ALA A 437 -13.70 -28.25 -9.39
CA ALA A 437 -12.60 -29.20 -9.36
C ALA A 437 -12.92 -30.44 -10.21
N PHE A 438 -11.88 -30.97 -10.85
CA PHE A 438 -11.94 -32.15 -11.71
C PHE A 438 -10.71 -33.03 -11.47
N ASP A 439 -10.87 -34.33 -11.65
CA ASP A 439 -9.74 -35.25 -11.74
C ASP A 439 -9.11 -35.15 -13.15
N PRO A 440 -7.85 -34.73 -13.25
CA PRO A 440 -7.16 -34.58 -14.54
C PRO A 440 -6.86 -35.92 -15.22
N ILE A 441 -7.17 -36.01 -16.51
CA ILE A 441 -6.73 -37.09 -17.42
C ILE A 441 -5.75 -36.51 -18.41
N LEU A 442 -4.59 -37.13 -18.59
CA LEU A 442 -3.61 -36.69 -19.58
C LEU A 442 -4.16 -36.87 -21.00
N VAL A 443 -4.15 -35.79 -21.77
CA VAL A 443 -4.53 -35.79 -23.18
C VAL A 443 -3.40 -35.28 -24.07
N GLU A 444 -3.35 -35.79 -25.30
CA GLU A 444 -2.48 -35.26 -26.34
C GLU A 444 -3.00 -33.92 -26.88
N GLY A 445 -2.07 -33.08 -27.34
CA GLY A 445 -2.38 -31.75 -27.86
C GLY A 445 -2.15 -30.64 -26.83
N LYS A 446 -2.82 -29.49 -27.05
CA LYS A 446 -2.66 -28.27 -26.23
C LYS A 446 -3.96 -27.75 -25.63
N ALA A 447 -5.11 -28.30 -26.01
CA ALA A 447 -6.42 -27.84 -25.58
C ALA A 447 -6.91 -28.63 -24.36
N ILE A 448 -7.60 -27.96 -23.44
CA ILE A 448 -8.24 -28.60 -22.29
C ILE A 448 -9.53 -29.25 -22.76
N ARG A 449 -9.76 -30.52 -22.44
CA ARG A 449 -11.03 -31.18 -22.75
C ARG A 449 -12.00 -31.02 -21.58
N LEU A 450 -13.19 -30.52 -21.86
CA LEU A 450 -14.24 -30.28 -20.87
C LEU A 450 -15.47 -31.14 -21.16
N HIS A 451 -16.10 -31.64 -20.10
CA HIS A 451 -17.34 -32.40 -20.19
C HIS A 451 -18.51 -31.48 -20.64
N PRO A 452 -19.33 -31.86 -21.65
CA PRO A 452 -20.40 -30.99 -22.15
C PRO A 452 -21.41 -30.51 -21.10
N LEU A 453 -21.82 -31.39 -20.18
CA LEU A 453 -22.80 -31.06 -19.13
C LEU A 453 -22.34 -30.00 -18.11
N VAL A 454 -21.04 -29.69 -18.01
CA VAL A 454 -20.57 -28.61 -17.13
C VAL A 454 -20.50 -27.27 -17.85
N CYS A 455 -20.59 -27.24 -19.18
CA CYS A 455 -20.51 -25.99 -19.97
C CYS A 455 -21.60 -24.99 -19.55
N ALA A 456 -22.81 -25.46 -19.21
CA ALA A 456 -23.89 -24.61 -18.71
C ALA A 456 -23.51 -23.88 -17.40
N ALA A 457 -22.79 -24.56 -16.50
CA ALA A 457 -22.33 -23.95 -15.24
C ALA A 457 -21.23 -22.91 -15.50
N PHE A 458 -20.33 -23.15 -16.45
CA PHE A 458 -19.30 -22.16 -16.80
C PHE A 458 -19.78 -21.07 -17.76
N ASN A 459 -21.01 -21.20 -18.26
CA ASN A 459 -21.54 -20.43 -19.38
C ASN A 459 -20.56 -20.42 -20.57
N ALA A 460 -19.98 -21.58 -20.85
CA ALA A 460 -18.90 -21.76 -21.81
C ALA A 460 -19.42 -22.38 -23.11
N ASP A 461 -18.83 -21.98 -24.22
CA ASP A 461 -18.98 -22.58 -25.54
C ASP A 461 -17.61 -23.02 -26.07
N PHE A 462 -17.58 -23.66 -27.24
CA PHE A 462 -16.36 -24.21 -27.84
C PHE A 462 -15.89 -23.41 -29.07
N ASP A 463 -16.12 -22.09 -29.07
CA ASP A 463 -15.82 -21.19 -30.20
C ASP A 463 -14.41 -20.55 -30.13
N GLY A 464 -13.63 -20.89 -29.10
CA GLY A 464 -12.33 -20.27 -28.81
C GLY A 464 -12.17 -19.83 -27.36
N ASP A 465 -13.21 -20.01 -26.55
CA ASP A 465 -13.20 -19.86 -25.10
C ASP A 465 -11.96 -20.49 -24.42
N GLN A 466 -11.48 -19.82 -23.37
CA GLN A 466 -10.31 -20.25 -22.62
C GLN A 466 -10.61 -20.40 -21.13
N MET A 467 -10.06 -21.45 -20.53
CA MET A 467 -10.14 -21.71 -19.10
C MET A 467 -8.76 -21.66 -18.45
N ALA A 468 -8.74 -21.14 -17.22
CA ALA A 468 -7.58 -21.21 -16.33
C ALA A 468 -7.63 -22.48 -15.49
N VAL A 469 -6.47 -23.11 -15.33
CA VAL A 469 -6.25 -24.28 -14.47
C VAL A 469 -5.43 -23.85 -13.27
N HIS A 470 -5.78 -24.32 -12.08
CA HIS A 470 -5.03 -24.10 -10.85
C HIS A 470 -4.82 -25.42 -10.11
N VAL A 471 -3.62 -25.63 -9.57
CA VAL A 471 -3.29 -26.84 -8.81
C VAL A 471 -3.38 -26.56 -7.30
N PRO A 472 -4.25 -27.28 -6.54
CA PRO A 472 -4.26 -27.22 -5.09
C PRO A 472 -3.00 -27.90 -4.54
N LEU A 473 -2.22 -27.17 -3.73
CA LEU A 473 -0.92 -27.66 -3.26
C LEU A 473 -1.00 -28.36 -1.91
N SER A 474 -1.68 -27.77 -0.91
CA SER A 474 -1.78 -28.37 0.42
C SER A 474 -2.78 -29.53 0.44
N VAL A 475 -2.59 -30.45 1.38
CA VAL A 475 -3.48 -31.62 1.54
C VAL A 475 -4.90 -31.17 1.85
N GLU A 476 -5.06 -30.15 2.69
CA GLU A 476 -6.36 -29.58 3.04
C GLU A 476 -7.06 -29.00 1.81
N ALA A 477 -6.33 -28.27 0.95
CA ALA A 477 -6.88 -27.70 -0.28
C ALA A 477 -7.28 -28.79 -1.28
N GLN A 478 -6.52 -29.89 -1.37
CA GLN A 478 -6.86 -31.03 -2.23
C GLN A 478 -8.14 -31.73 -1.73
N ILE A 479 -8.26 -31.94 -0.41
CA ILE A 479 -9.46 -32.52 0.22
C ILE A 479 -10.66 -31.59 0.04
N GLU A 480 -10.50 -30.28 0.27
CA GLU A 480 -11.55 -29.28 0.05
C GLU A 480 -12.04 -29.30 -1.40
N CYS A 481 -11.12 -29.35 -2.36
CA CYS A 481 -11.46 -29.47 -3.77
C CYS A 481 -12.28 -30.74 -4.04
N ARG A 482 -11.88 -31.88 -3.47
CA ARG A 482 -12.55 -33.18 -3.69
C ARG A 482 -13.92 -33.26 -3.01
N VAL A 483 -14.06 -32.72 -1.81
CA VAL A 483 -15.30 -32.81 -1.01
C VAL A 483 -16.31 -31.72 -1.39
N LEU A 484 -15.88 -30.50 -1.66
CA LEU A 484 -16.78 -29.36 -1.88
C LEU A 484 -16.85 -28.90 -3.33
N MET A 485 -15.72 -28.86 -4.03
CA MET A 485 -15.63 -28.21 -5.35
C MET A 485 -15.77 -29.17 -6.53
N MET A 486 -15.73 -30.49 -6.30
CA MET A 486 -15.81 -31.49 -7.35
C MET A 486 -17.08 -31.30 -8.19
N ALA A 487 -16.96 -31.38 -9.52
CA ALA A 487 -18.07 -31.14 -10.43
C ALA A 487 -19.29 -32.06 -10.15
N ALA A 488 -19.04 -33.31 -9.74
CA ALA A 488 -20.08 -34.26 -9.36
C ALA A 488 -20.94 -33.81 -8.16
N ASN A 489 -20.41 -32.97 -7.27
CA ASN A 489 -21.15 -32.48 -6.10
C ASN A 489 -22.02 -31.25 -6.44
N ASN A 490 -21.79 -30.64 -7.60
CA ASN A 490 -22.28 -29.32 -7.97
C ASN A 490 -23.29 -29.37 -9.13
N VAL A 491 -24.23 -30.32 -9.06
CA VAL A 491 -25.25 -30.56 -10.10
C VAL A 491 -26.43 -29.58 -10.00
N LEU A 492 -26.73 -29.08 -8.80
CA LEU A 492 -27.86 -28.18 -8.55
C LEU A 492 -27.42 -26.72 -8.50
N SER A 493 -28.26 -25.83 -9.04
CA SER A 493 -28.09 -24.39 -8.93
C SER A 493 -28.27 -23.93 -7.48
N PRO A 494 -27.32 -23.16 -6.92
CA PRO A 494 -27.46 -22.60 -5.57
C PRO A 494 -28.59 -21.58 -5.45
N ALA A 495 -29.02 -20.98 -6.56
CA ALA A 495 -30.00 -19.89 -6.55
C ALA A 495 -31.46 -20.38 -6.50
N ASN A 496 -31.77 -21.50 -7.14
CA ASN A 496 -33.15 -21.97 -7.31
C ASN A 496 -33.33 -23.49 -7.11
N GLY A 497 -32.26 -24.23 -6.79
CA GLY A 497 -32.30 -25.68 -6.56
C GLY A 497 -32.57 -26.51 -7.81
N ARG A 498 -32.67 -25.91 -9.00
CA ARG A 498 -32.87 -26.65 -10.25
C ARG A 498 -31.56 -27.29 -10.72
N PRO A 499 -31.60 -28.47 -11.38
CA PRO A 499 -30.42 -29.06 -12.01
C PRO A 499 -29.83 -28.13 -13.06
N LEU A 500 -28.50 -27.99 -13.07
CA LEU A 500 -27.73 -27.24 -14.07
C LEU A 500 -27.11 -28.14 -15.12
N SER A 501 -26.74 -29.36 -14.75
CA SER A 501 -26.16 -30.37 -15.65
C SER A 501 -27.24 -31.09 -16.45
N ILE A 502 -28.13 -30.33 -17.09
CA ILE A 502 -29.16 -30.87 -17.98
C ILE A 502 -28.53 -31.08 -19.37
N PRO A 503 -28.80 -32.21 -20.05
CA PRO A 503 -28.40 -32.39 -21.45
C PRO A 503 -28.85 -31.22 -22.32
N SER A 504 -27.98 -30.78 -23.22
CA SER A 504 -28.22 -29.62 -24.09
C SER A 504 -28.16 -30.01 -25.56
N GLN A 505 -28.95 -29.33 -26.39
CA GLN A 505 -28.87 -29.37 -27.86
C GLN A 505 -28.86 -30.81 -28.40
N ASP A 506 -27.75 -31.25 -28.98
CA ASP A 506 -27.58 -32.55 -29.64
C ASP A 506 -27.97 -33.74 -28.75
N MET A 507 -27.70 -33.67 -27.44
CA MET A 507 -28.06 -34.74 -26.50
C MET A 507 -29.57 -34.87 -26.24
N VAL A 508 -30.33 -33.80 -26.50
CA VAL A 508 -31.80 -33.80 -26.36
C VAL A 508 -32.47 -34.18 -27.68
N LEU A 509 -31.78 -33.92 -28.80
CA LEU A 509 -32.28 -34.22 -30.14
C LEU A 509 -32.18 -35.70 -30.50
N GLY A 510 -31.07 -36.35 -30.12
CA GLY A 510 -30.88 -37.80 -30.27
C GLY A 510 -31.65 -38.59 -29.23
#